data_AF-A0A382R086-F1
#
_entry.id   AF-A0A382R086-F1
#
_cell.length_a   1.000
_cell.length_b   1.000
_cell.length_c   1.000
_cell.angle_alpha   90.00
_cell.angle_beta   90.00
_cell.angle_gamma   90.00
#
_symmetry.space_group_name_H-M   'P 1'
#
loop_
_entity.id
_entity.type
_entity.pdbx_description
1 polymer ?
#
loop_
_entity_poly.entity_id
_entity_poly.type
_entity_poly.pdbx_seq_one_letter_code
_entity_poly.pdbx_strand_id
1 'polypeptide(L)' 'MSKNRYEKSEELLESALKSIPLGSQTFSKSITQLPFGVSPYFVKKAKGAYFWDVD' A
#
# COMPACT_ATOMS: atom_id res chain seq x y z
N MET A 1 12.99 3.83 -18.84
CA MET A 1 12.84 3.87 -17.37
C MET A 1 11.72 2.92 -17.02
N SER A 2 11.96 1.95 -16.13
CA SER A 2 10.93 1.00 -15.69
C SER A 2 9.74 1.77 -15.11
N LYS A 3 8.51 1.42 -15.50
CA LYS A 3 7.29 1.88 -14.83
C LYS A 3 7.43 1.58 -13.33
N ASN A 4 7.14 2.56 -12.47
CA ASN A 4 7.13 2.33 -11.02
C ASN A 4 5.91 1.44 -10.71
N ARG A 5 6.14 0.18 -10.32
CA ARG A 5 5.11 -0.87 -10.14
C ARG A 5 4.07 -0.50 -9.08
N TYR A 6 4.42 0.40 -8.15
CA TYR A 6 3.65 0.75 -6.95
C TYR A 6 3.37 2.25 -6.81
N GLU A 7 3.40 2.99 -7.91
CA GLU A 7 3.25 4.45 -7.93
C GLU A 7 1.98 4.92 -7.21
N LYS A 8 0.82 4.36 -7.55
CA LYS A 8 -0.45 4.75 -6.90
C LYS A 8 -0.49 4.30 -5.44
N SER A 9 0.10 3.14 -5.15
CA SER A 9 0.20 2.67 -3.77
C SER A 9 1.02 3.61 -2.89
N GLU A 10 2.08 4.22 -3.42
CA GLU A 10 2.91 5.22 -2.72
C GLU A 10 2.17 6.55 -2.59
N GLU A 11 1.47 7.03 -3.62
CA GLU A 11 0.63 8.25 -3.55
C GLU A 11 -0.47 8.14 -2.47
N LEU A 12 -1.16 7.00 -2.41
CA LEU A 12 -2.17 6.74 -1.38
C LEU A 12 -1.53 6.68 0.01
N LEU A 13 -0.32 6.15 0.12
CA LEU A 13 0.40 6.10 1.39
C LEU A 13 0.74 7.51 1.87
N GLU A 14 1.27 8.36 0.99
CA GLU A 14 1.55 9.76 1.29
C GLU A 14 0.30 10.50 1.77
N SER A 15 -0.86 10.22 1.16
CA SER A 15 -2.14 10.77 1.63
C SER A 15 -2.52 10.23 3.00
N ALA A 16 -2.42 8.92 3.24
CA ALA A 16 -2.81 8.29 4.49
C ALA A 16 -1.96 8.77 5.68
N LEU A 17 -0.66 8.97 5.47
CA LEU A 17 0.28 9.42 6.51
C LEU A 17 -0.02 10.83 7.04
N LYS A 18 -0.81 11.64 6.31
CA LYS A 18 -1.23 12.98 6.76
C LYS A 18 -2.24 12.93 7.92
N SER A 19 -2.99 11.84 8.06
CA SER A 19 -4.10 11.74 9.02
C SER A 19 -4.13 10.45 9.83
N ILE A 20 -3.43 9.40 9.38
CA ILE A 20 -3.42 8.09 10.03
C ILE A 20 -1.98 7.76 10.43
N PRO A 21 -1.68 7.59 11.73
CA PRO A 21 -0.37 7.14 12.17
C PRO A 21 0.06 5.87 11.44
N LEU A 22 1.28 5.87 10.90
CA LEU A 22 1.87 4.76 10.15
C LEU A 22 1.07 4.32 8.90
N GLY A 23 0.14 5.15 8.41
CA GLY A 23 -0.59 4.94 7.16
C GLY A 23 -1.66 3.84 7.20
N SER A 24 -2.01 3.30 8.38
CA SER A 24 -2.98 2.22 8.51
C SER A 24 -3.70 2.23 9.86
N GLN A 25 -4.94 1.72 9.89
CA GLN A 25 -5.76 1.67 11.10
C GLN A 25 -5.27 0.65 12.13
N THR A 26 -4.50 -0.35 11.70
CA THR A 26 -3.94 -1.40 12.59
C THR A 26 -2.46 -1.58 12.34
N PHE A 27 -1.68 -1.76 13.41
CA PHE A 27 -0.22 -1.87 13.33
C PHE A 27 0.27 -2.97 12.37
N SER A 28 -0.38 -4.13 12.37
CA SER A 28 -0.04 -5.29 11.51
C SER A 28 -0.17 -5.05 10.00
N LYS A 29 -0.78 -3.93 9.60
CA LYS A 29 -0.99 -3.52 8.19
C LYS A 29 -0.32 -2.18 7.89
N SER A 30 0.55 -1.72 8.77
CA SER A 30 1.23 -0.42 8.62
C SER A 30 2.47 -0.52 7.74
N ILE A 31 3.01 0.64 7.36
CA ILE A 31 4.24 0.73 6.55
C ILE A 31 5.46 0.05 7.15
N THR A 32 5.45 -0.20 8.46
CA THR A 32 6.57 -0.86 9.15
C THR A 32 6.61 -2.36 8.89
N GLN A 33 5.50 -2.95 8.44
CA GLN A 33 5.36 -4.39 8.24
C GLN A 33 5.57 -4.81 6.77
N LEU A 34 5.71 -3.85 5.85
CA LEU A 34 5.75 -4.07 4.40
C LEU A 34 6.98 -3.39 3.79
N PRO A 35 7.81 -4.10 3.00
CA PRO A 35 9.03 -3.52 2.42
C PRO A 35 8.75 -2.35 1.44
N PHE A 36 9.43 -1.23 1.66
CA PHE A 36 9.32 -0.05 0.81
C PHE A 36 9.79 -0.29 -0.64
N GLY A 37 9.07 0.30 -1.60
CA GLY A 37 9.39 0.26 -3.03
C GLY A 37 9.18 -1.09 -3.73
N VAL A 38 8.88 -2.16 -2.98
CA VAL A 38 8.72 -3.51 -3.55
C VAL A 38 7.43 -4.23 -3.14
N SER A 39 6.60 -3.62 -2.30
CA SER A 39 5.33 -4.20 -1.86
C SER A 39 4.16 -3.22 -1.98
N PRO A 40 2.95 -3.71 -2.29
CA PRO A 40 1.75 -2.87 -2.32
C PRO A 40 1.24 -2.62 -0.89
N TYR A 41 0.94 -1.37 -0.58
CA TYR A 41 0.32 -0.96 0.68
C TYR A 41 -1.22 -1.02 0.65
N PHE A 42 -1.82 -0.93 -0.54
CA PHE A 42 -3.27 -0.86 -0.71
C PHE A 42 -3.80 -1.94 -1.66
N VAL A 43 -4.88 -2.60 -1.22
CA VAL A 43 -5.61 -3.60 -1.99
C VAL A 43 -6.88 -2.96 -2.55
N LYS A 44 -7.10 -3.06 -3.86
CA LYS A 44 -8.31 -2.55 -4.53
C LYS A 44 -9.47 -3.53 -4.48
N LYS A 45 -9.19 -4.82 -4.67
CA LYS A 45 -10.19 -5.89 -4.63
C LYS A 45 -9.55 -7.23 -4.31
N ALA A 46 -10.33 -8.15 -3.75
CA ALA A 46 -9.93 -9.53 -3.49
C ALA A 46 -11.04 -10.51 -3.88
N LYS A 47 -10.66 -11.72 -4.31
CA LYS A 47 -11.57 -12.83 -4.61
C LYS A 47 -10.89 -14.16 -4.31
N GLY A 48 -11.40 -14.89 -3.33
CA GLY A 48 -10.80 -16.15 -2.88
C GLY A 48 -9.37 -15.93 -2.38
N ALA A 49 -8.42 -16.71 -2.91
CA ALA A 49 -7.00 -16.60 -2.57
C ALA A 49 -6.23 -15.49 -3.32
N TYR A 50 -6.90 -14.70 -4.15
CA TYR A 50 -6.27 -13.68 -4.99
C TYR A 50 -6.70 -12.28 -4.60
N PHE A 51 -5.78 -11.32 -4.75
CA PHE A 51 -6.08 -9.90 -4.64
C PHE A 51 -5.37 -9.10 -5.73
N TRP A 52 -5.87 -7.89 -5.95
CA TRP A 52 -5.30 -6.91 -6.87
C TRP A 52 -5.05 -5.64 -6.08
N ASP A 53 -3.83 -5.13 -6.18
CA ASP A 53 -3.43 -3.84 -5.65
C ASP A 53 -4.09 -2.69 -6.43
N VAL A 54 -3.79 -1.47 -6.02
CA VAL A 54 -4.34 -0.25 -6.63
C VAL A 54 -3.69 0.12 -7.97
N ASP A 55 -2.57 -0.51 -8.28
CA ASP A 55 -1.76 -0.35 -9.50
C ASP A 55 -2.17 -1.31 -10.61
#